data_AF-A0AAV9M185-F1
#
_entry.id   AF-A0AAV9M185-F1
#
_cell.length_a   1.000
_cell.length_b   1.000
_cell.length_c   1.000
_cell.angle_alpha   90.00
_cell.angle_beta   90.00
_cell.angle_gamma   90.00
#
_symmetry.space_group_name_H-M   'P 1'
#
loop_
_entity.id
_entity.type
_entity.pdbx_description
1 polymer ?
#
loop_
_entity_poly.entity_id
_entity_poly.type
_entity_poly.pdbx_seq_one_letter_code
_entity_poly.pdbx_strand_id
1 'polypeptide(L)'
;MAAAEDWAGLPHDLLVLIAKHVKLMEDFIAFSGVCTSWRTASTKDNFDMLYPQLPLLMLPDKDDDYLEFYSLSKGKVLRRLYLPEAKGRECFPSDQMRWLLTLSLDGEKVSLLNPFSRTQIQLPNQFALSAFLGLEEEEEEEEKEYRYIRNAILSANPSFTSDYALVIA
;
A
#
# COMPACT_ATOMS: atom_id res chain seq x y z
N MET A 1 -33.41 -19.95 -28.87
CA MET A 1 -31.96 -19.79 -28.65
C MET A 1 -31.75 -18.35 -28.21
N ALA A 2 -31.55 -18.09 -26.92
CA ALA A 2 -31.20 -16.75 -26.46
C ALA A 2 -29.77 -16.48 -26.96
N ALA A 3 -29.58 -15.41 -27.73
CA ALA A 3 -28.24 -14.95 -28.08
C ALA A 3 -27.51 -14.65 -26.77
N ALA A 4 -26.32 -15.23 -26.59
CA ALA A 4 -25.46 -14.84 -25.48
C ALA A 4 -25.24 -13.33 -25.57
N GLU A 5 -25.64 -12.59 -24.53
CA GLU A 5 -25.43 -11.15 -24.47
C GLU A 5 -23.93 -10.87 -24.60
N ASP A 6 -23.57 -10.09 -25.62
CA ASP A 6 -22.18 -9.77 -25.92
C ASP A 6 -21.72 -8.62 -25.01
N TRP A 7 -21.38 -8.97 -23.77
CA TRP A 7 -20.77 -8.05 -22.80
C TRP A 7 -19.42 -7.49 -23.27
N ALA A 8 -18.77 -8.08 -24.28
CA ALA A 8 -17.55 -7.54 -24.87
C ALA A 8 -17.84 -6.35 -25.81
N GLY A 9 -19.06 -6.24 -26.32
CA GLY A 9 -19.54 -5.17 -27.19
C GLY A 9 -20.13 -3.95 -26.47
N LEU A 10 -20.01 -3.86 -25.14
CA LEU A 10 -20.53 -2.71 -24.40
C LEU A 10 -19.85 -1.40 -24.85
N PRO A 11 -20.61 -0.30 -25.02
CA PRO A 11 -20.04 1.02 -25.23
C PRO A 11 -19.03 1.39 -24.14
N HIS A 12 -17.93 2.04 -24.54
CA HIS A 12 -16.84 2.40 -23.64
C HIS A 12 -17.32 3.25 -22.45
N ASP A 13 -18.24 4.19 -22.67
CA ASP A 13 -18.77 5.07 -21.62
C ASP A 13 -19.50 4.28 -20.51
N LEU A 14 -20.19 3.19 -20.88
CA LEU A 14 -20.83 2.32 -19.91
C LEU A 14 -19.80 1.51 -19.12
N LEU A 15 -18.74 1.03 -19.75
CA LEU A 15 -17.63 0.35 -19.06
C LEU A 15 -16.95 1.29 -18.06
N VAL A 16 -16.75 2.56 -18.43
CA VAL A 16 -16.22 3.59 -17.53
C VAL A 16 -17.15 3.83 -16.34
N LEU A 17 -18.47 3.90 -16.57
CA LEU A 17 -19.44 4.02 -15.49
C LEU A 17 -19.41 2.81 -14.56
N ILE A 18 -19.35 1.59 -15.09
CA ILE A 18 -19.25 0.38 -14.28
C ILE A 18 -17.95 0.41 -13.46
N ALA A 19 -16.81 0.72 -14.09
CA ALA A 19 -15.51 0.82 -13.45
C ALA A 19 -15.54 1.77 -12.23
N LYS A 20 -16.21 2.93 -12.35
CA LYS A 20 -16.39 3.90 -11.26
C LYS A 20 -17.23 3.39 -10.08
N HIS A 21 -18.05 2.36 -10.28
CA HIS A 21 -18.86 1.75 -9.22
C HIS A 21 -18.18 0.53 -8.58
N VAL A 22 -17.07 0.05 -9.13
CA VAL A 22 -16.30 -1.04 -8.54
C VAL A 22 -15.49 -0.50 -7.37
N LYS A 23 -15.88 -0.88 -6.14
CA LYS A 23 -15.30 -0.32 -4.91
C LYS A 23 -14.06 -1.06 -4.42
N LEU A 24 -13.97 -2.36 -4.68
CA LEU A 24 -12.84 -3.17 -4.23
C LEU A 24 -11.75 -3.18 -5.29
N MET A 25 -10.51 -2.92 -4.87
CA MET A 25 -9.35 -2.92 -5.77
C MET A 25 -9.21 -4.25 -6.52
N GLU A 26 -9.59 -5.35 -5.89
CA GLU A 26 -9.48 -6.66 -6.51
C GLU A 26 -10.45 -6.90 -7.64
N ASP A 27 -11.69 -6.48 -7.42
CA ASP A 27 -12.75 -6.57 -8.40
C ASP A 27 -12.40 -5.63 -9.56
N PHE A 28 -11.76 -4.49 -9.27
CA PHE A 28 -11.29 -3.56 -10.30
C PHE A 28 -10.15 -4.16 -11.13
N ILE A 29 -9.21 -4.86 -10.50
CA ILE A 29 -8.14 -5.58 -11.21
C ILE A 29 -8.72 -6.73 -12.03
N ALA A 30 -9.64 -7.51 -11.48
CA ALA A 30 -10.33 -8.59 -12.20
C ALA A 30 -11.12 -8.03 -13.40
N PHE A 31 -11.82 -6.91 -13.21
CA PHE A 31 -12.52 -6.16 -14.26
C PHE A 31 -11.55 -5.76 -15.39
N SER A 32 -10.37 -5.24 -15.07
CA SER A 32 -9.33 -4.88 -16.06
C SER A 32 -8.71 -6.08 -16.79
N GLY A 33 -8.93 -7.29 -16.26
CA GLY A 33 -8.41 -8.55 -16.77
C GLY A 33 -9.31 -9.24 -17.80
N VAL A 34 -10.55 -8.76 -18.02
CA VAL A 34 -11.54 -9.43 -18.87
C VAL A 34 -11.12 -9.41 -20.35
N CYS A 35 -10.95 -8.22 -20.93
CA CYS A 35 -10.48 -8.02 -22.30
C CYS A 35 -9.90 -6.60 -22.47
N THR A 36 -9.44 -6.26 -23.68
CA THR A 36 -8.82 -4.96 -23.98
C THR A 36 -9.75 -3.78 -23.76
N SER A 37 -11.03 -3.86 -24.13
CA SER A 37 -12.00 -2.76 -23.95
C SER A 37 -12.25 -2.47 -22.47
N TRP A 38 -12.41 -3.51 -21.65
CA TRP A 38 -12.58 -3.38 -20.20
C TRP A 38 -11.31 -2.82 -19.55
N ARG A 39 -10.13 -3.32 -19.95
CA ARG A 39 -8.83 -2.79 -19.51
C ARG A 39 -8.68 -1.30 -19.80
N THR A 40 -9.07 -0.84 -20.99
CA THR A 40 -8.99 0.59 -21.34
C THR A 40 -9.94 1.46 -20.52
N ALA A 41 -11.06 0.92 -20.05
CA ALA A 41 -11.97 1.64 -19.15
C ALA A 41 -11.47 1.67 -17.69
N SER A 42 -10.53 0.81 -17.30
CA SER A 42 -9.97 0.70 -15.95
C SER A 42 -8.82 1.69 -15.69
N THR A 43 -9.00 2.98 -16.00
CA THR A 43 -7.98 3.99 -15.69
C THR A 43 -7.93 4.30 -14.19
N LYS A 44 -6.81 4.84 -13.71
CA LYS A 44 -6.64 5.24 -12.31
C LYS A 44 -7.70 6.25 -11.85
N ASP A 45 -8.12 7.15 -12.76
CA ASP A 45 -9.15 8.16 -12.51
C ASP A 45 -10.57 7.56 -12.39
N ASN A 46 -10.77 6.36 -12.91
CA ASN A 46 -12.03 5.64 -12.86
C ASN A 46 -12.14 4.72 -11.63
N PHE A 47 -11.11 4.64 -10.78
CA PHE A 47 -11.17 3.93 -9.51
C PHE A 47 -11.09 4.92 -8.36
N ASP A 48 -12.12 4.95 -7.52
CA ASP A 48 -12.07 5.74 -6.30
C ASP A 48 -11.11 5.07 -5.29
N MET A 49 -9.85 5.46 -5.37
CA MET A 49 -8.80 4.97 -4.48
C MET A 49 -8.96 5.50 -3.05
N LEU A 50 -9.80 6.53 -2.84
CA LEU A 50 -10.11 7.15 -1.55
C LEU A 50 -11.22 6.39 -0.81
N TYR A 51 -11.95 5.50 -1.51
CA TYR A 51 -12.92 4.63 -0.86
C TYR A 51 -12.19 3.76 0.18
N PRO A 52 -12.64 3.72 1.45
CA PRO A 52 -12.03 2.91 2.49
C PRO A 52 -12.00 1.46 2.03
N GLN A 53 -10.83 0.99 1.59
CA GLN A 53 -10.65 -0.42 1.37
C GLN A 53 -10.70 -1.09 2.73
N LEU A 54 -11.31 -2.27 2.78
CA LEU A 54 -11.32 -3.11 3.96
C LEU A 54 -9.94 -3.17 4.62
N PRO A 55 -9.85 -2.97 5.95
CA PRO A 55 -8.57 -3.07 6.64
C PRO A 55 -7.98 -4.45 6.36
N LEU A 56 -6.78 -4.44 5.77
CA LEU A 56 -6.01 -5.65 5.49
C LEU A 56 -5.06 -5.88 6.64
N LEU A 57 -5.05 -7.10 7.17
CA LEU A 57 -4.03 -7.51 8.12
C LEU A 57 -2.80 -7.95 7.34
N MET A 58 -1.69 -7.22 7.49
CA MET A 58 -0.40 -7.67 6.98
C MET A 58 0.09 -8.83 7.85
N LEU A 59 0.39 -9.96 7.23
CA LEU A 59 0.91 -11.13 7.91
C LEU A 59 2.43 -11.01 8.07
N PRO A 60 3.01 -11.62 9.11
CA PRO A 60 4.46 -11.58 9.33
C PRO A 60 5.22 -12.11 8.11
N ASP A 61 6.35 -11.45 7.85
CA ASP A 61 7.24 -11.77 6.73
C ASP A 61 7.74 -13.22 6.83
N LYS A 62 7.72 -13.93 5.71
CA LYS A 62 8.23 -15.29 5.57
C LYS A 62 9.57 -15.28 4.83
N ASP A 63 10.42 -14.30 5.13
CA ASP A 63 11.78 -14.17 4.59
C ASP A 63 11.86 -14.39 3.06
N ASP A 64 10.81 -13.96 2.35
CA ASP A 64 10.64 -14.11 0.92
C ASP A 64 10.28 -12.76 0.29
N ASP A 65 10.27 -12.68 -1.04
CA ASP A 65 10.05 -11.41 -1.74
C ASP A 65 8.56 -10.98 -1.74
N TYR A 66 7.70 -11.58 -0.92
CA TYR A 66 6.26 -11.35 -0.93
C TYR A 66 5.70 -10.98 0.44
N LEU A 67 4.81 -9.99 0.43
CA LEU A 67 3.97 -9.66 1.58
C LEU A 67 2.58 -10.27 1.43
N GLU A 68 2.14 -11.00 2.46
CA GLU A 68 0.80 -11.58 2.53
C GLU A 68 -0.16 -10.65 3.28
N PHE A 69 -1.33 -10.41 2.68
CA PHE A 69 -2.39 -9.61 3.26
C PHE A 69 -3.65 -10.45 3.46
N TYR A 70 -4.23 -10.38 4.65
CA TYR A 70 -5.43 -11.11 5.03
C TYR A 70 -6.65 -10.18 5.14
N SER A 71 -7.79 -10.59 4.56
CA SER A 71 -9.06 -9.91 4.83
C SER A 71 -9.71 -10.48 6.06
N LEU A 72 -9.98 -9.63 7.04
CA LEU A 72 -10.90 -10.01 8.11
C LEU A 72 -12.33 -10.20 7.59
N SER A 73 -12.78 -9.37 6.64
CA SER A 73 -14.15 -9.44 6.11
C SER A 73 -14.43 -10.65 5.21
N LYS A 74 -13.46 -11.04 4.37
CA LYS A 74 -13.60 -12.19 3.45
C LYS A 74 -13.15 -13.50 4.09
N GLY A 75 -12.54 -13.47 5.28
CA GLY A 75 -12.05 -14.65 5.99
C GLY A 75 -10.98 -15.44 5.23
N LYS A 76 -10.21 -14.78 4.35
CA LYS A 76 -9.21 -15.42 3.49
C LYS A 76 -7.99 -14.53 3.30
N VAL A 77 -6.84 -15.16 3.05
CA VAL A 77 -5.65 -14.48 2.52
C VAL A 77 -6.07 -13.86 1.20
N LEU A 78 -6.09 -12.54 1.17
CA LEU A 78 -6.60 -11.76 0.06
C LEU A 78 -5.57 -11.77 -1.07
N ARG A 79 -4.32 -11.42 -0.75
CA ARG A 79 -3.26 -11.27 -1.75
C ARG A 79 -1.88 -11.54 -1.18
N ARG A 80 -1.05 -12.18 -2.00
CA ARG A 80 0.40 -12.24 -1.86
C ARG A 80 0.99 -11.25 -2.88
N LEU A 81 1.58 -10.16 -2.41
CA LEU A 81 2.13 -9.10 -3.24
C LEU A 81 3.65 -9.26 -3.35
N TYR A 82 4.17 -9.39 -4.56
CA TYR A 82 5.61 -9.40 -4.81
C TYR A 82 6.19 -8.01 -4.54
N LEU A 83 6.87 -7.85 -3.40
CA LEU A 83 7.43 -6.60 -2.89
C LEU A 83 8.88 -6.83 -2.42
N PRO A 84 9.83 -7.05 -3.34
CA PRO A 84 11.24 -7.25 -3.00
C PRO A 84 11.85 -6.06 -2.26
N GLU A 85 11.25 -4.87 -2.39
CA GLU A 85 11.67 -3.66 -1.71
C GLU A 85 11.46 -3.70 -0.19
N ALA A 86 10.52 -4.52 0.27
CA ALA A 86 10.19 -4.71 1.68
C ALA A 86 10.98 -5.86 2.34
N LYS A 87 11.70 -6.66 1.55
CA LYS A 87 12.41 -7.84 2.04
C LYS A 87 13.50 -7.48 3.04
N GLY A 88 13.51 -8.18 4.18
CA GLY A 88 14.50 -7.96 5.24
C GLY A 88 14.41 -6.56 5.85
N ARG A 89 13.22 -5.94 5.76
CA ARG A 89 12.92 -4.63 6.35
C ARG A 89 11.72 -4.74 7.27
N GLU A 90 11.77 -4.03 8.38
CA GLU A 90 10.58 -3.84 9.21
C GLU A 90 9.57 -2.99 8.44
N CYS A 91 8.32 -3.44 8.39
CA CYS A 91 7.24 -2.76 7.67
C CYS A 91 6.14 -2.38 8.64
N PHE A 92 5.86 -1.08 8.74
CA PHE A 92 4.78 -0.54 9.57
C PHE A 92 3.66 0.00 8.67
N PRO A 93 2.41 -0.44 8.87
CA PRO A 93 1.30 0.10 8.10
C PRO A 93 1.03 1.54 8.51
N SER A 94 0.81 2.42 7.53
CA SER A 94 0.21 3.72 7.79
C SER A 94 -1.31 3.56 7.92
N ASP A 95 -1.86 4.13 9.00
CA ASP A 95 -3.22 3.89 9.49
C ASP A 95 -4.34 4.19 8.47
N GLN A 96 -4.11 5.07 7.49
CA GLN A 96 -5.19 5.57 6.64
C GLN A 96 -4.93 5.54 5.13
N MET A 97 -3.67 5.45 4.68
CA MET A 97 -3.34 5.87 3.30
C MET A 97 -2.71 4.80 2.42
N ARG A 98 -2.69 3.54 2.89
CA ARG A 98 -2.16 2.39 2.12
C ARG A 98 -0.69 2.55 1.72
N TRP A 99 0.08 3.27 2.53
CA TRP A 99 1.54 3.31 2.47
C TRP A 99 2.10 2.49 3.62
N LEU A 100 3.26 1.89 3.40
CA LEU A 100 4.03 1.15 4.37
C LEU A 100 5.27 1.97 4.68
N LEU A 101 5.55 2.24 5.95
CA LEU A 101 6.88 2.69 6.34
C LEU A 101 7.79 1.46 6.38
N THR A 102 8.88 1.49 5.62
CA THR A 102 9.88 0.42 5.58
C THR A 102 11.17 0.92 6.23
N LEU A 103 11.71 0.13 7.16
CA LEU A 103 12.94 0.41 7.89
C LEU A 103 13.94 -0.73 7.69
N SER A 104 15.17 -0.44 7.28
CA SER A 104 16.24 -1.43 7.26
C SER A 104 16.70 -1.78 8.68
N LEU A 105 17.20 -3.00 8.88
CA LEU A 105 17.67 -3.47 10.19
C LEU A 105 18.83 -2.64 10.75
N ASP A 106 19.63 -2.02 9.89
CA ASP A 106 20.72 -1.10 10.25
C ASP A 106 20.23 0.34 10.53
N GLY A 107 18.95 0.63 10.29
CA GLY A 107 18.37 1.96 10.47
C GLY A 107 18.72 3.00 9.43
N GLU A 108 19.59 2.67 8.47
CA GLU A 108 20.11 3.63 7.50
C GLU A 108 19.07 4.01 6.43
N LYS A 109 18.17 3.08 6.09
CA LYS A 109 17.20 3.24 5.00
C LYS A 109 15.79 3.25 5.55
N VAL A 110 15.21 4.44 5.58
CA VAL A 110 13.81 4.69 5.91
C VAL A 110 13.09 5.14 4.64
N SER A 111 11.98 4.49 4.29
CA SER A 111 11.16 4.94 3.16
C SER A 111 9.67 4.67 3.36
N LEU A 112 8.82 5.52 2.78
CA LEU A 112 7.42 5.17 2.55
C LEU A 112 7.31 4.40 1.23
N LEU A 113 6.74 3.20 1.27
CA LEU A 113 6.47 2.34 0.14
C LEU A 113 4.98 2.23 -0.10
N ASN A 114 4.53 2.48 -1.33
CA ASN A 114 3.18 2.13 -1.75
C ASN A 114 3.17 0.71 -2.32
N PRO A 115 2.54 -0.29 -1.67
CA PRO A 115 2.59 -1.69 -2.05
C PRO A 115 1.88 -2.01 -3.38
N PHE A 116 1.08 -1.07 -3.92
CA PHE A 116 0.34 -1.27 -5.18
C PHE A 116 1.03 -0.60 -6.36
N SER A 117 1.54 0.63 -6.18
CA SER A 117 2.26 1.35 -7.24
C SER A 117 3.76 1.10 -7.25
N ARG A 118 4.31 0.51 -6.17
CA ARG A 118 5.75 0.41 -5.88
C ARG A 118 6.47 1.74 -5.77
N THR A 119 5.74 2.85 -5.66
CA THR A 119 6.34 4.17 -5.46
C THR A 119 7.02 4.20 -4.11
N GLN A 120 8.25 4.73 -4.07
CA GLN A 120 9.02 4.91 -2.85
C GLN A 120 9.33 6.39 -2.63
N ILE A 121 9.15 6.83 -1.38
CA ILE A 121 9.57 8.14 -0.92
C ILE A 121 10.64 7.92 0.14
N GLN A 122 11.86 8.33 -0.16
CA GLN A 122 12.97 8.21 0.78
C GLN A 122 12.82 9.26 1.90
N LEU A 123 13.05 8.82 3.13
CA LEU A 123 13.02 9.66 4.32
C LEU A 123 14.45 9.80 4.88
N PRO A 124 14.70 10.78 5.75
CA PRO A 124 15.92 10.80 6.55
C PRO A 124 16.09 9.47 7.31
N ASN A 125 17.34 9.05 7.51
CA ASN A 125 17.63 7.82 8.26
C ASN A 125 17.12 7.92 9.71
N GLN A 126 17.02 6.78 10.40
CA GLN A 126 16.43 6.75 11.74
C GLN A 126 17.17 7.65 12.74
N PHE A 127 18.49 7.80 12.59
CA PHE A 127 19.35 8.60 13.46
C PHE A 127 19.10 10.10 13.29
N ALA A 128 18.87 10.54 12.05
CA ALA A 128 18.44 11.91 11.78
C ALA A 128 17.05 12.16 12.38
N LEU A 129 16.12 11.20 12.23
CA LEU A 129 14.77 11.31 12.78
C LEU A 129 14.77 11.35 14.32
N SER A 130 15.57 10.52 15.00
CA SER A 130 15.71 10.55 16.46
C SER A 130 16.31 11.86 16.96
N ALA A 131 17.35 12.37 16.28
CA ALA A 131 17.94 13.66 16.58
C ALA A 131 16.94 14.82 16.43
N PHE A 132 16.08 14.79 15.41
CA PHE A 132 15.00 15.79 15.23
C PHE A 132 13.96 15.75 16.36
N LEU A 133 13.68 14.57 16.91
CA LEU A 133 12.70 14.39 17.98
C LEU A 133 13.27 14.65 19.38
N GLY A 134 14.57 14.91 19.50
CA GLY A 134 15.22 15.12 20.79
C GLY A 134 15.21 13.87 21.68
N LEU A 135 15.17 12.68 21.07
CA LEU A 135 15.31 11.43 21.80
C LEU A 135 16.79 11.25 22.11
N GLU A 136 17.21 11.62 23.32
CA GLU A 136 18.59 11.45 23.77
C GLU A 136 18.96 9.95 23.74
N GLU A 137 20.07 9.63 23.10
CA GLU A 137 20.67 8.30 23.14
C GLU A 137 21.21 8.08 24.56
N GLU A 138 20.43 7.43 25.44
CA GLU A 138 21.02 6.85 26.63
C GLU A 138 22.02 5.77 26.16
N GLU A 139 23.31 6.05 26.31
CA GLU A 139 24.41 5.11 26.10
C GLU A 139 24.25 3.95 27.07
N GLU A 140 23.57 2.88 26.65
CA GLU A 140 23.70 1.57 27.28
C GLU A 140 24.13 0.57 26.20
N GLU A 141 25.33 0.03 26.40
CA GLU A 141 25.98 -1.00 25.60
C GLU A 141 25.24 -2.34 25.73
N GLU A 142 24.03 -2.47 25.19
CA GLU A 142 23.41 -3.78 24.92
C GLU A 142 22.71 -3.68 23.59
N GLU A 143 23.10 -4.50 22.61
CA GLU A 143 22.53 -4.68 21.25
C GLU A 143 21.11 -4.07 21.11
N LYS A 144 21.02 -2.75 20.93
CA LYS A 144 19.73 -2.06 21.00
C LYS A 144 19.02 -2.34 19.69
N GLU A 145 18.01 -3.19 19.77
CA GLU A 145 16.95 -3.30 18.81
C GLU A 145 16.44 -1.87 18.53
N TYR A 146 16.89 -1.27 17.42
CA TYR A 146 16.69 0.14 17.06
C TYR A 146 15.20 0.42 16.74
N ARG A 147 14.33 0.33 17.75
CA ARG A 147 12.88 0.46 17.62
C ARG A 147 12.40 1.79 18.16
N TYR A 148 12.89 2.87 17.56
CA TYR A 148 12.39 4.22 17.87
C TYR A 148 11.08 4.52 17.13
N ILE A 149 10.86 3.89 15.99
CA ILE A 149 9.66 4.11 15.18
C ILE A 149 8.67 2.98 15.41
N ARG A 150 7.55 3.30 16.05
CA ARG A 150 6.46 2.35 16.32
C ARG A 150 5.30 2.55 15.36
N ASN A 151 5.08 3.78 14.91
CA ASN A 151 3.95 4.14 14.08
C ASN A 151 4.26 5.30 13.11
N ALA A 152 3.48 5.35 12.03
CA ALA A 152 3.57 6.37 10.99
C ALA A 152 2.18 6.79 10.51
N ILE A 153 1.85 8.07 10.65
CA ILE A 153 0.54 8.64 10.27
C ILE A 153 0.75 9.66 9.17
N LEU A 154 -0.03 9.55 8.10
CA LEU A 154 -0.03 10.48 6.97
C LEU A 154 -1.26 11.39 7.03
N SER A 155 -1.07 12.70 6.88
CA SER A 155 -2.19 13.65 6.84
C SER A 155 -2.92 13.65 5.49
N ALA A 156 -2.20 13.35 4.40
CA ALA A 156 -2.73 13.27 3.05
C ALA A 156 -1.92 12.26 2.22
N ASN A 157 -2.55 11.68 1.19
CA ASN A 157 -1.96 10.57 0.46
C ASN A 157 -0.93 11.12 -0.56
N PRO A 158 0.36 10.76 -0.42
CA PRO A 158 1.42 11.27 -1.31
C PRO A 158 1.24 10.91 -2.79
N SER A 159 0.33 10.00 -3.12
CA SER A 159 0.01 9.65 -4.51
C SER A 159 -0.83 10.70 -5.23
N PHE A 160 -1.43 11.65 -4.49
CA PHE A 160 -2.37 12.65 -5.01
C PHE A 160 -1.95 14.08 -4.74
N THR A 161 -1.17 14.31 -3.68
CA THR A 161 -0.71 15.64 -3.30
C THR A 161 0.71 15.59 -2.77
N SER A 162 1.49 16.64 -3.04
CA SER A 162 2.78 16.89 -2.40
C SER A 162 2.63 17.60 -1.05
N ASP A 163 1.44 18.12 -0.76
CA ASP A 163 1.11 18.79 0.50
C ASP A 163 0.59 17.77 1.51
N TYR A 164 1.51 17.05 2.15
CA TYR A 164 1.23 16.08 3.20
C TYR A 164 2.24 16.22 4.34
N ALA A 165 1.81 15.89 5.54
CA ALA A 165 2.66 15.71 6.71
C ALA A 165 2.75 14.21 7.05
N LEU A 166 3.96 13.77 7.39
CA LEU A 166 4.21 12.45 7.97
C LEU A 166 4.57 12.64 9.44
N VAL A 167 3.80 12.04 10.33
CA VAL A 167 4.08 11.98 11.76
C VAL A 167 4.62 10.60 12.10
N ILE A 168 5.76 10.55 12.76
CA ILE A 168 6.44 9.32 13.19
C ILE A 168 6.48 9.34 14.72
N ALA A 169 6.08 8.23 15.36
CA ALA A 169 5.99 8.08 16.82
C ALA A 169 6.39 6.68 17.27
#